data_AF-A0A392P6D0-F1
#
_entry.id   AF-A0A392P6D0-F1
#
_cell.length_a   1.000
_cell.length_b   1.000
_cell.length_c   1.000
_cell.angle_alpha   90.00
_cell.angle_beta   90.00
_cell.angle_gamma   90.00
#
_symmetry.space_group_name_H-M   'P 1'
#
loop_
_entity.id
_entity.type
_entity.pdbx_description
1 polymer ?
#
loop_
_entity_poly.entity_id
_entity_poly.type
_entity_poly.pdbx_seq_one_letter_code
_entity_poly.pdbx_strand_id
1 'polypeptide(L)'
;DLAVLESMHLALENIVNAVFDRSNDIAEANAEIQFALCRTFEGLLQQFISLKWTEPALVEILVRYLEAMGLFLKYFADAAGSVINKLFELLTSLPFEMKDTSTLSARHARLQICTSFIRLAKAADKSILPHMKVHLLKYPSLNSCN
;
A
#
# COMPACT_ATOMS: atom_id res chain seq x y z
N ASP A 1 -4.10 15.67 15.87
CA ASP A 1 -3.02 14.83 15.27
C ASP A 1 -3.55 13.78 14.31
N LEU A 2 -4.39 12.82 14.75
CA LEU A 2 -4.93 11.77 13.86
C LEU A 2 -5.71 12.30 12.63
N ALA A 3 -6.58 13.31 12.84
CA ALA A 3 -7.34 13.92 11.74
C ALA A 3 -6.44 14.61 10.70
N VAL A 4 -5.28 15.14 11.13
CA VAL A 4 -4.30 15.73 10.22
C VAL A 4 -3.70 14.63 9.36
N LEU A 5 -3.23 13.53 9.97
CA LEU A 5 -2.74 12.37 9.23
C LEU A 5 -3.79 11.83 8.25
N GLU A 6 -5.03 11.67 8.69
CA GLU A 6 -6.10 11.17 7.81
C GLU A 6 -6.32 12.09 6.59
N SER A 7 -6.27 13.42 6.78
CA SER A 7 -6.45 14.38 5.68
C SER A 7 -5.31 14.35 4.65
N MET A 8 -4.10 13.96 5.06
CA MET A 8 -2.92 13.95 4.18
C MET A 8 -2.96 12.86 3.11
N HIS A 9 -3.79 11.81 3.27
CA HIS A 9 -3.79 10.71 2.29
C HIS A 9 -4.30 11.18 0.91
N LEU A 10 -5.31 12.05 0.90
CA LEU A 10 -5.86 12.65 -0.33
C LEU A 10 -4.84 13.58 -0.99
N ALA A 11 -4.09 14.35 -0.19
CA ALA A 11 -3.03 15.21 -0.71
C ALA A 11 -1.93 14.37 -1.38
N LEU A 12 -1.49 13.29 -0.73
CA LEU A 12 -0.52 12.36 -1.28
C LEU A 12 -1.03 11.71 -2.57
N GLU A 13 -2.27 11.19 -2.57
CA GLU A 13 -2.89 10.57 -3.74
C GLU A 13 -2.94 11.55 -4.92
N ASN A 14 -3.36 12.80 -4.69
CA ASN A 14 -3.39 13.83 -5.73
C ASN A 14 -2.00 14.14 -6.29
N ILE A 15 -0.97 14.18 -5.44
CA ILE A 15 0.42 14.40 -5.88
C ILE A 15 0.91 13.22 -6.72
N VAL A 16 0.70 11.99 -6.25
CA VAL A 16 1.10 10.78 -6.97
C VAL A 16 0.37 10.73 -8.32
N ASN A 17 -0.93 11.00 -8.36
CA ASN A 17 -1.70 11.07 -9.60
C ASN A 17 -1.17 12.18 -10.52
N ALA A 18 -0.96 13.40 -10.04
CA ALA A 18 -0.43 14.47 -10.88
C ALA A 18 0.95 14.16 -11.49
N VAL A 19 1.80 13.42 -10.77
CA VAL A 19 3.14 13.03 -11.24
C VAL A 19 3.09 11.85 -12.21
N PHE A 20 2.27 10.84 -11.95
CA PHE A 20 2.31 9.54 -12.64
C PHE A 20 1.11 9.27 -13.59
N ASP A 21 0.00 10.02 -13.51
CA ASP A 21 -1.18 9.89 -14.39
C ASP A 21 -0.98 10.55 -15.77
N ARG A 22 0.16 11.22 -15.99
CA ARG A 22 0.44 11.92 -17.24
C ARG A 22 0.79 10.93 -18.35
N SER A 23 -0.27 10.41 -18.99
CA SER A 23 -0.21 9.28 -19.91
C SER A 23 0.49 9.50 -21.24
N ASN A 24 0.88 10.72 -21.66
CA ASN A 24 1.55 10.91 -22.97
C ASN A 24 2.56 12.07 -23.10
N ASP A 25 2.56 13.08 -22.21
CA ASP A 25 3.46 14.26 -22.36
C ASP A 25 4.84 14.11 -21.71
N ILE A 26 5.08 13.01 -20.97
CA ILE A 26 6.38 12.71 -20.34
C ILE A 26 7.38 12.09 -21.32
N ALA A 27 6.95 11.76 -22.54
CA ALA A 27 7.87 11.37 -23.62
C ALA A 27 8.92 12.46 -23.93
N GLU A 28 8.68 13.71 -23.49
CA GLU A 28 9.62 14.85 -23.56
C GLU A 28 10.17 15.31 -22.20
N ALA A 29 9.82 14.66 -21.09
CA ALA A 29 10.40 15.03 -19.80
C ALA A 29 11.82 14.49 -19.68
N ASN A 30 12.74 15.33 -19.23
CA ASN A 30 14.13 14.95 -18.95
C ASN A 30 14.16 13.67 -18.09
N ALA A 31 14.76 12.60 -18.61
CA ALA A 31 14.88 11.30 -17.93
C ALA A 31 15.50 11.43 -16.53
N GLU A 32 16.35 12.45 -16.32
CA GLU A 32 16.94 12.80 -15.03
C GLU A 32 15.90 13.26 -14.00
N ILE A 33 14.91 14.06 -14.42
CA ILE A 33 13.82 14.52 -13.55
C ILE A 33 12.93 13.34 -13.16
N GLN A 34 12.61 12.47 -14.12
CA GLN A 34 11.83 11.25 -13.86
C GLN A 34 12.56 10.32 -12.89
N PHE A 35 13.86 10.11 -13.08
CA PHE A 35 14.67 9.32 -12.16
C PHE A 35 14.71 9.93 -10.75
N ALA A 36 14.90 11.25 -10.63
CA ALA A 36 14.90 11.94 -9.35
C ALA A 36 13.55 11.84 -8.61
N LEU A 37 12.44 11.96 -9.35
CA LEU A 37 11.10 11.76 -8.80
C LEU A 37 10.92 10.32 -8.32
N CYS A 38 11.25 9.32 -9.13
CA CYS A 38 11.19 7.92 -8.73
C CYS A 38 11.99 7.63 -7.46
N ARG A 39 13.23 8.14 -7.35
CA ARG A 39 14.06 7.99 -6.15
C ARG A 39 13.46 8.66 -4.91
N THR A 40 12.79 9.79 -5.11
CA THR A 40 12.12 10.50 -4.01
C THR A 40 10.91 9.72 -3.50
N PHE A 41 10.05 9.23 -4.40
CA PHE A 41 8.89 8.40 -4.02
C PHE A 41 9.30 7.04 -3.47
N GLU A 42 10.39 6.44 -3.96
CA GLU A 42 10.98 5.24 -3.38
C GLU A 42 11.40 5.50 -1.92
N GLY A 43 12.12 6.59 -1.65
CA GLY A 43 12.52 6.97 -0.30
C GLY A 43 11.33 7.19 0.63
N LEU A 44 10.28 7.87 0.16
CA LEU A 44 9.03 8.06 0.89
C LEU A 44 8.33 6.72 1.20
N LEU A 45 8.27 5.82 0.21
CA LEU A 45 7.67 4.51 0.38
C LEU A 45 8.42 3.68 1.44
N GLN A 46 9.75 3.73 1.43
CA GLN A 46 10.56 3.04 2.45
C GLN A 46 10.28 3.58 3.85
N GLN A 47 10.04 4.88 3.99
CA GLN A 47 9.63 5.45 5.28
C GLN A 47 8.29 4.85 5.73
N PHE A 48 7.28 4.76 4.87
CA PHE A 48 6.01 4.12 5.21
C PHE A 48 6.17 2.65 5.59
N ILE A 49 6.98 1.89 4.85
CA ILE A 49 7.23 0.47 5.13
C ILE A 49 7.94 0.28 6.48
N SER A 50 8.80 1.21 6.88
CA SER A 50 9.53 1.15 8.16
C SER A 50 8.66 1.39 9.40
N LEU A 51 7.47 1.97 9.24
CA LEU A 51 6.59 2.32 10.37
C LEU A 51 6.06 1.06 11.06
N LYS A 52 6.17 0.97 12.38
CA LYS A 52 5.73 -0.18 13.19
C LYS A 52 4.39 0.06 13.87
N TRP A 53 3.48 0.79 13.23
CA TRP A 53 2.17 1.09 13.80
C TRP A 53 1.32 -0.17 13.89
N THR A 54 0.82 -0.45 15.10
CA THR A 54 -0.02 -1.62 15.39
C THR A 54 -1.43 -1.25 15.86
N GLU A 55 -1.66 0.03 16.18
CA GLU A 55 -2.97 0.52 16.56
C GLU A 55 -3.90 0.55 15.34
N PRO A 56 -5.14 0.03 15.41
CA PRO A 56 -6.02 -0.10 14.25
C PRO A 56 -6.21 1.19 13.43
N ALA A 57 -6.41 2.33 14.10
CA ALA A 57 -6.59 3.61 13.43
C ALA A 57 -5.33 4.08 12.66
N LEU A 58 -4.14 3.83 13.23
CA LEU A 58 -2.87 4.15 12.56
C LEU A 58 -2.59 3.19 11.41
N VAL A 59 -2.92 1.90 11.59
CA VAL A 59 -2.83 0.88 10.54
C VAL A 59 -3.70 1.28 9.34
N GLU A 60 -4.93 1.72 9.57
CA GLU A 60 -5.82 2.18 8.49
C GLU A 60 -5.23 3.36 7.72
N ILE A 61 -4.67 4.35 8.41
CA ILE A 61 -4.02 5.51 7.78
C ILE A 61 -2.81 5.07 6.95
N LEU A 62 -1.94 4.21 7.51
CA LEU A 62 -0.78 3.71 6.79
C LEU A 62 -1.19 2.94 5.53
N VAL A 63 -2.23 2.12 5.63
CA VAL A 63 -2.77 1.39 4.49
C VAL A 63 -3.29 2.35 3.41
N ARG A 64 -3.98 3.44 3.79
CA ARG A 64 -4.42 4.47 2.83
C ARG A 64 -3.25 5.19 2.17
N TYR A 65 -2.16 5.46 2.89
CA TYR A 65 -0.95 6.02 2.28
C TYR A 65 -0.28 5.06 1.31
N LEU A 66 -0.20 3.77 1.65
CA LEU A 66 0.33 2.75 0.74
C LEU A 66 -0.56 2.59 -0.50
N GLU A 67 -1.88 2.67 -0.34
CA GLU A 67 -2.84 2.64 -1.45
C GLU A 67 -2.68 3.86 -2.38
N ALA A 68 -2.50 5.06 -1.81
CA ALA A 68 -2.25 6.29 -2.57
C ALA A 68 -0.99 6.23 -3.44
N MET A 69 -0.03 5.38 -3.10
CA MET A 69 1.17 5.11 -3.90
C MET A 69 0.91 4.15 -5.08
N GLY A 70 -0.34 3.74 -5.31
CA GLY A 70 -0.72 2.72 -6.30
C GLY A 70 -0.23 3.00 -7.73
N LEU A 71 -0.33 4.25 -8.22
CA LEU A 71 0.21 4.59 -9.55
C LEU A 71 1.73 4.53 -9.59
N PHE A 72 2.44 5.00 -8.55
CA PHE A 72 3.89 4.84 -8.47
C PHE A 72 4.29 3.36 -8.57
N LEU A 73 3.60 2.47 -7.84
CA LEU A 73 3.86 1.02 -7.86
C LEU A 73 3.57 0.38 -9.22
N LYS A 74 2.66 0.95 -10.02
CA LYS A 74 2.43 0.52 -11.41
C LYS A 74 3.64 0.83 -12.30
N TYR A 75 4.32 1.96 -12.09
CA TYR A 75 5.55 2.31 -12.81
C TYR A 75 6.79 1.62 -12.25
N PHE A 76 6.83 1.38 -10.94
CA PHE A 76 7.99 0.86 -10.22
C PHE A 76 7.66 -0.44 -9.47
N ALA A 77 7.51 -1.51 -10.25
CA ALA A 77 7.03 -2.80 -9.80
C ALA A 77 7.88 -3.47 -8.71
N ASP A 78 9.20 -3.23 -8.70
CA ASP A 78 10.13 -3.86 -7.75
C ASP A 78 9.78 -3.54 -6.29
N ALA A 79 9.10 -2.41 -6.05
CA ALA A 79 8.67 -2.01 -4.72
C ALA A 79 7.35 -2.69 -4.26
N ALA A 80 6.56 -3.26 -5.19
CA ALA A 80 5.27 -3.85 -4.89
C ALA A 80 5.37 -5.03 -3.90
N GLY A 81 6.42 -5.85 -4.01
CA GLY A 81 6.66 -6.96 -3.10
C GLY A 81 6.82 -6.51 -1.64
N SER A 82 7.55 -5.42 -1.41
CA SER A 82 7.76 -4.85 -0.07
C SER A 82 6.47 -4.27 0.51
N VAL A 83 5.63 -3.64 -0.33
CA VAL A 83 4.30 -3.16 0.08
C VAL A 83 3.38 -4.31 0.47
N ILE A 84 3.35 -5.38 -0.33
CA ILE A 84 2.57 -6.59 -0.03
C ILE A 84 3.01 -7.20 1.31
N ASN A 85 4.32 -7.36 1.51
CA ASN A 85 4.86 -7.87 2.78
C ASN A 85 4.42 -6.98 3.95
N LYS A 86 4.45 -5.66 3.77
CA LYS A 86 4.02 -4.73 4.81
C LYS A 86 2.54 -4.87 5.14
N LEU A 87 1.67 -5.02 4.14
CA LEU A 87 0.24 -5.24 4.36
C LEU A 87 -0.02 -6.51 5.16
N PHE A 88 0.71 -7.59 4.89
CA PHE A 88 0.61 -8.84 5.67
C PHE A 88 1.13 -8.67 7.10
N GLU A 89 2.27 -7.99 7.29
CA GLU A 89 2.78 -7.66 8.62
C GLU A 89 1.72 -6.90 9.43
N LEU A 90 1.14 -5.85 8.86
CA LEU A 90 0.07 -5.07 9.51
C LEU A 90 -1.16 -5.94 9.82
N LEU A 91 -1.57 -6.81 8.88
CA LEU A 91 -2.70 -7.71 9.07
C LEU A 91 -2.50 -8.64 10.27
N THR A 92 -1.29 -9.20 10.41
CA THR A 92 -0.93 -10.10 11.51
C THR A 92 -0.73 -9.39 12.85
N SER A 93 -0.44 -8.08 12.83
CA SER A 93 -0.28 -7.26 14.04
C SER A 93 -1.60 -6.95 14.76
N LEU A 94 -2.74 -7.07 14.06
CA LEU A 94 -4.05 -6.72 14.60
C LEU A 94 -4.61 -7.85 15.47
N PRO A 95 -5.14 -7.55 16.68
CA PRO A 95 -5.62 -8.57 17.61
C PRO A 95 -6.80 -9.37 17.01
N PHE A 96 -6.78 -10.70 17.20
CA PHE A 96 -7.81 -11.62 16.70
C PHE A 96 -8.91 -11.90 17.72
N GLU A 97 -8.65 -11.70 19.02
CA GLU A 97 -9.55 -12.13 20.09
C GLU A 97 -10.83 -11.29 20.18
N MET A 98 -11.98 -11.98 20.12
CA MET A 98 -13.33 -11.42 20.19
C MET A 98 -13.72 -11.15 21.65
N LYS A 99 -13.16 -10.11 22.25
CA LYS A 99 -13.69 -9.54 23.49
C LYS A 99 -13.65 -8.01 23.35
N ASP A 100 -14.84 -7.43 23.29
CA ASP A 100 -15.11 -5.99 23.41
C ASP A 100 -14.82 -5.10 22.19
N THR A 101 -15.21 -3.82 22.30
CA THR A 101 -15.34 -2.77 21.27
C THR A 101 -14.07 -2.55 20.43
N SER A 102 -12.89 -2.92 20.94
CA SER A 102 -11.60 -2.98 20.22
C SER A 102 -11.61 -3.97 19.05
N THR A 103 -12.52 -4.96 19.08
CA THR A 103 -12.73 -5.94 18.00
C THR A 103 -13.30 -5.27 16.74
N LEU A 104 -14.12 -4.21 16.90
CA LEU A 104 -14.77 -3.56 15.76
C LEU A 104 -13.76 -2.74 14.93
N SER A 105 -12.85 -2.02 15.60
CA SER A 105 -11.78 -1.27 14.92
C SER A 105 -10.75 -2.20 14.29
N ALA A 106 -10.34 -3.27 14.98
CA ALA A 106 -9.43 -4.27 14.40
C ALA A 106 -10.06 -4.98 13.18
N ARG A 107 -11.37 -5.27 13.22
CA ARG A 107 -12.10 -5.82 12.06
C ARG A 107 -12.17 -4.84 10.90
N HIS A 108 -12.40 -3.55 11.17
CA HIS A 108 -12.42 -2.51 10.14
C HIS A 108 -11.05 -2.37 9.47
N ALA A 109 -9.98 -2.26 10.27
CA ALA A 109 -8.61 -2.20 9.77
C ALA A 109 -8.25 -3.43 8.92
N ARG A 110 -8.64 -4.65 9.33
CA ARG A 110 -8.47 -5.87 8.52
C ARG A 110 -9.17 -5.78 7.17
N LEU A 111 -10.42 -5.33 7.15
CA LEU A 111 -11.19 -5.19 5.91
C LEU A 111 -10.55 -4.14 4.98
N GLN A 112 -10.06 -3.04 5.56
CA GLN A 112 -9.35 -2.00 4.83
C GLN A 112 -8.08 -2.56 4.19
N ILE A 113 -7.26 -3.31 4.93
CA ILE A 113 -6.06 -3.98 4.40
C ILE A 113 -6.43 -4.89 3.21
N CYS A 114 -7.43 -5.75 3.36
CA CYS A 114 -7.85 -6.65 2.28
C CYS A 114 -8.35 -5.88 1.05
N THR A 115 -9.10 -4.79 1.25
CA THR A 115 -9.62 -3.96 0.17
C THR A 115 -8.49 -3.26 -0.59
N SER A 116 -7.55 -2.66 0.14
CA SER A 116 -6.39 -1.98 -0.44
C SER A 116 -5.46 -2.98 -1.14
N PHE A 117 -5.28 -4.19 -0.61
CA PHE A 117 -4.51 -5.25 -1.28
C PHE A 117 -5.10 -5.58 -2.66
N ILE A 118 -6.42 -5.76 -2.75
CA ILE A 118 -7.09 -6.05 -4.04
C ILE A 118 -6.91 -4.88 -5.01
N ARG A 119 -7.02 -3.63 -4.53
CA ARG A 119 -6.83 -2.44 -5.38
C ARG A 119 -5.40 -2.29 -5.87
N LEU A 120 -4.41 -2.52 -5.01
CA LEU A 120 -2.99 -2.50 -5.39
C LEU A 120 -2.64 -3.64 -6.35
N ALA A 121 -3.17 -4.85 -6.11
CA ALA A 121 -3.03 -5.98 -7.01
C ALA A 121 -3.61 -5.69 -8.40
N LYS A 122 -4.76 -5.01 -8.46
CA LYS A 122 -5.36 -4.54 -9.72
C LYS A 122 -4.55 -3.42 -10.38
N ALA A 123 -4.04 -2.46 -9.60
CA ALA A 123 -3.34 -1.29 -10.11
C ALA A 123 -1.99 -1.62 -10.74
N ALA A 124 -1.27 -2.60 -10.18
CA ALA A 124 0.03 -3.01 -10.72
C ALA A 124 -0.07 -3.97 -11.92
N ASP A 125 -1.26 -4.50 -12.24
CA ASP A 125 -1.52 -5.45 -13.34
C ASP A 125 -0.40 -6.52 -13.47
N LYS A 126 0.14 -6.75 -14.67
CA LYS A 126 1.10 -7.83 -15.00
C LYS A 126 2.41 -7.82 -14.19
N SER A 127 2.70 -6.76 -13.45
CA SER A 127 3.96 -6.61 -12.71
C SER A 127 3.97 -7.34 -11.36
N ILE A 128 2.81 -7.67 -10.79
CA ILE A 128 2.68 -8.40 -9.51
C ILE A 128 2.63 -9.94 -9.70
N LEU A 129 2.30 -10.42 -10.90
CA LEU A 129 2.23 -11.85 -11.23
C LEU A 129 3.49 -12.66 -10.85
N PRO A 130 4.73 -12.16 -11.05
CA PRO A 130 5.94 -12.86 -10.61
C PRO A 130 6.03 -13.05 -9.09
N HIS A 131 5.47 -12.15 -8.30
CA HIS A 131 5.55 -12.14 -6.84
C HIS A 131 4.40 -12.90 -6.16
N MET A 132 3.22 -12.99 -6.79
CA MET A 132 2.07 -13.76 -6.27
C MET A 132 2.32 -15.27 -6.23
N LYS A 133 3.06 -15.82 -7.21
CA LYS A 133 3.41 -17.25 -7.23
C LYS A 133 4.30 -17.67 -6.05
N VAL A 134 5.15 -16.77 -5.57
CA VAL A 134 6.09 -17.07 -4.47
C VAL A 134 5.39 -17.02 -3.10
N HIS A 135 4.37 -16.17 -2.94
CA HIS A 135 3.67 -16.02 -1.66
C HIS A 135 2.54 -17.02 -1.41
N LEU A 136 1.82 -17.46 -2.46
CA LEU A 136 0.74 -18.46 -2.32
C LEU A 136 1.25 -19.85 -1.90
N LEU A 137 2.55 -20.14 -2.08
CA LEU A 137 3.19 -21.36 -1.58
C LEU A 137 3.62 -21.28 -0.11
N LYS A 138 3.67 -20.06 0.47
CA LYS A 138 4.12 -19.84 1.86
C LYS A 138 2.99 -19.75 2.88
N TYR A 139 1.77 -19.38 2.48
CA TYR A 139 0.65 -19.16 3.40
C TYR A 139 -0.63 -19.90 2.94
N PRO A 140 -0.82 -21.17 3.33
CA PRO A 140 -1.97 -22.00 2.96
C PRO A 140 -3.31 -21.54 3.54
N SER A 141 -3.30 -20.60 4.50
CA SER A 141 -4.50 -20.13 5.22
C SER A 141 -5.46 -19.29 4.37
N LEU A 142 -5.10 -18.92 3.14
CA LEU A 142 -5.99 -18.21 2.20
C LEU A 142 -6.89 -19.15 1.38
N ASN A 143 -6.70 -20.48 1.48
CA ASN A 143 -7.54 -21.47 0.78
C ASN A 143 -8.88 -21.74 1.47
N SER A 144 -9.16 -21.17 2.65
CA SER A 144 -10.43 -21.40 3.38
C SER A 144 -11.47 -20.29 3.19
N CYS A 145 -11.28 -19.39 2.23
CA CYS A 145 -12.22 -18.31 1.94
C CYS A 145 -13.00 -18.50 0.62
N ASN A 146 -13.00 -19.71 0.06
CA ASN A 146 -13.92 -20.12 -1.01
C ASN A 146 -15.03 -21.00 -0.44
#